data_AF-A0A1M6Z0K9-F1
#
_entry.id   AF-A0A1M6Z0K9-F1
#
_cell.length_a   1.000
_cell.length_b   1.000
_cell.length_c   1.000
_cell.angle_alpha   90.00
_cell.angle_beta   90.00
_cell.angle_gamma   90.00
#
_symmetry.space_group_name_H-M   'P 1'
#
loop_
_entity.id
_entity.type
_entity.pdbx_description
1 polymer ?
#
loop_
_entity_poly.entity_id
_entity_poly.type
_entity_poly.pdbx_seq_one_letter_code
_entity_poly.pdbx_strand_id
1 'polypeptide(L)'
;MDKNEESNLLELQEMALKHRSAKHHATYEQKSMIVRQYLQNHVPVAQLSRDFGVCTLTIHRWINAFASGKMKIPPEKSNGTSDIKQNPPNMSKKSLKPVESEAEELARLREENKRLAEALKMAEWMNHAKDVMIDEAEKTFKIPIRKKSGAKQ
;
A
#
# COMPACT_ATOMS: atom_id res chain seq x y z
N MET A 1 -19.88 -30.92 47.97
CA MET A 1 -19.31 -30.26 46.80
C MET A 1 -20.02 -28.92 46.70
N ASP A 2 -19.30 -27.86 47.03
CA ASP A 2 -19.84 -26.59 47.49
C ASP A 2 -20.47 -25.77 46.36
N LYS A 3 -21.77 -25.49 46.49
CA LYS A 3 -22.54 -24.62 45.57
C LYS A 3 -21.91 -23.22 45.41
N ASN A 4 -21.08 -22.83 46.37
CA ASN A 4 -20.33 -21.57 46.38
C ASN A 4 -19.18 -21.56 45.37
N GLU A 5 -18.49 -22.70 45.19
CA GLU A 5 -17.43 -22.85 44.19
C GLU A 5 -18.00 -22.80 42.77
N GLU A 6 -19.14 -23.45 42.53
CA GLU A 6 -19.81 -23.39 41.22
C GLU A 6 -20.34 -22.00 40.90
N SER A 7 -20.83 -21.27 41.90
CA SER A 7 -21.32 -19.89 41.73
C SER A 7 -20.17 -18.92 41.39
N ASN A 8 -19.02 -19.05 42.06
CA ASN A 8 -17.81 -18.29 41.75
C ASN A 8 -17.26 -18.63 40.35
N LEU A 9 -17.29 -19.91 39.97
CA LEU A 9 -16.85 -20.35 38.64
C LEU A 9 -17.76 -19.81 37.53
N LEU A 10 -19.08 -19.77 37.77
CA LEU A 10 -20.06 -19.21 36.84
C LEU A 10 -19.89 -17.70 36.68
N GLU A 11 -19.64 -16.98 37.77
CA GLU A 11 -19.36 -15.54 37.75
C GLU A 11 -18.06 -15.22 37.00
N LEU A 12 -17.02 -16.03 37.23
CA LEU A 12 -15.75 -15.93 36.51
C LEU A 12 -15.91 -16.23 35.01
N GLN A 13 -16.74 -17.22 34.66
CA GLN A 13 -17.07 -17.56 33.28
C GLN A 13 -17.89 -16.45 32.61
N GLU A 14 -18.83 -15.84 33.31
CA GLU A 14 -19.63 -14.72 32.82
C GLU A 14 -18.76 -13.47 32.61
N MET A 15 -17.83 -13.21 33.54
CA MET A 15 -16.82 -12.16 33.43
C MET A 15 -15.88 -12.41 32.24
N ALA A 16 -15.43 -13.64 32.05
CA ALA A 16 -14.60 -14.03 30.91
C ALA A 16 -15.35 -13.90 29.57
N LEU A 17 -16.67 -14.17 29.54
CA LEU A 17 -17.50 -13.96 28.34
C LEU A 17 -17.75 -12.48 28.05
N LYS A 18 -17.89 -11.63 29.07
CA LYS A 18 -17.95 -10.16 28.93
C LYS A 18 -16.63 -9.58 28.40
N HIS A 19 -15.50 -10.12 28.84
CA HIS A 19 -14.17 -9.73 28.34
C HIS A 19 -13.76 -10.42 27.04
N ARG A 20 -14.42 -11.52 26.65
CA ARG A 20 -14.42 -12.09 25.29
C ARG A 20 -15.25 -11.17 24.38
N SER A 21 -15.01 -9.86 24.47
CA SER A 21 -15.61 -8.83 23.66
C SER A 21 -15.41 -9.23 22.20
N ALA A 22 -16.52 -9.37 21.49
CA ALA A 22 -16.55 -9.60 20.06
C ALA A 22 -15.51 -8.68 19.40
N LYS A 23 -14.61 -9.25 18.60
CA LYS A 23 -13.59 -8.49 17.86
C LYS A 23 -14.32 -7.37 17.13
N HIS A 24 -14.21 -6.14 17.63
CA HIS A 24 -14.91 -5.02 17.04
C HIS A 24 -14.22 -4.74 15.69
N HIS A 25 -14.79 -5.30 14.63
CA HIS A 25 -14.25 -5.10 13.30
C HIS A 25 -14.52 -3.65 12.91
N ALA A 26 -13.47 -2.82 12.90
CA ALA A 26 -13.57 -1.43 12.49
C ALA A 26 -14.34 -1.32 11.17
N THR A 27 -15.37 -0.49 11.17
CA THR A 27 -16.21 -0.30 9.99
C THR A 27 -15.39 0.33 8.87
N TYR A 28 -15.87 0.16 7.65
CA TYR A 28 -15.20 0.73 6.48
C TYR A 28 -15.07 2.26 6.57
N GLU A 29 -16.13 2.92 7.04
CA GLU A 29 -16.17 4.37 7.30
C GLU A 29 -15.13 4.78 8.34
N GLN A 30 -15.04 4.05 9.46
CA GLN A 30 -14.07 4.32 10.52
C GLN A 30 -12.62 4.23 10.00
N LYS A 31 -12.31 3.20 9.21
CA LYS A 31 -10.99 3.05 8.57
C LYS A 31 -10.69 4.22 7.64
N SER A 32 -11.66 4.61 6.82
CA SER A 32 -11.53 5.71 5.87
C SER A 32 -11.30 7.05 6.57
N MET A 33 -12.03 7.32 7.65
CA MET A 33 -11.89 8.53 8.45
C MET A 33 -10.50 8.64 9.09
N ILE A 34 -9.99 7.55 9.67
CA ILE A 34 -8.65 7.51 10.28
C ILE A 34 -7.56 7.78 9.23
N VAL A 35 -7.67 7.17 8.04
CA VAL A 35 -6.72 7.41 6.94
C VAL A 35 -6.80 8.86 6.44
N ARG A 36 -8.01 9.42 6.30
CA ARG A 36 -8.21 10.84 5.93
C ARG A 36 -7.56 11.78 6.94
N GLN A 37 -7.79 11.58 8.24
CA GLN A 37 -7.20 12.41 9.30
C GLN A 37 -5.67 12.40 9.29
N TYR A 38 -5.05 11.24 9.05
CA TYR A 38 -3.60 11.13 8.93
C TYR A 38 -3.06 11.88 7.69
N LEU A 39 -3.71 11.74 6.53
CA LEU A 39 -3.21 12.28 5.27
C LEU A 39 -3.53 13.76 5.05
N GLN A 40 -4.70 14.23 5.50
CA GLN A 40 -5.17 15.60 5.28
C GLN A 40 -4.82 16.54 6.44
N ASN A 41 -5.01 16.07 7.67
CA ASN A 41 -4.85 16.89 8.87
C ASN A 41 -3.52 16.62 9.60
N HIS A 42 -2.66 15.77 9.01
CA HIS A 42 -1.33 15.41 9.55
C HIS A 42 -1.35 14.96 11.01
N VAL A 43 -2.46 14.35 11.47
CA VAL A 43 -2.59 13.88 12.84
C VAL A 43 -1.66 12.67 13.06
N PRO A 44 -0.78 12.68 14.08
CA PRO A 44 0.13 11.56 14.33
C PRO A 44 -0.61 10.24 14.59
N VAL A 45 -0.05 9.12 14.11
CA VAL A 45 -0.65 7.78 14.29
C VAL A 45 -0.80 7.40 15.76
N ALA A 46 0.10 7.86 16.63
CA ALA A 46 0.01 7.65 18.07
C ALA A 46 -1.23 8.34 18.69
N GLN A 47 -1.62 9.51 18.17
CA GLN A 47 -2.84 10.21 18.59
C GLN A 47 -4.08 9.43 18.12
N LEU A 48 -4.13 9.08 16.84
CA LEU A 48 -5.23 8.29 16.26
C LEU A 48 -5.42 6.93 16.95
N SER A 49 -4.32 6.30 17.38
CA SER A 49 -4.37 5.03 18.11
C SER A 49 -5.11 5.16 19.44
N ARG A 50 -4.89 6.25 20.17
CA ARG A 50 -5.57 6.53 21.45
C ARG A 50 -7.03 6.89 21.22
N ASP A 51 -7.32 7.76 20.26
CA ASP A 51 -8.67 8.28 20.03
C ASP A 51 -9.63 7.21 19.51
N PHE A 52 -9.13 6.32 18.62
CA PHE A 52 -9.96 5.28 18.00
C PHE A 52 -9.82 3.91 18.65
N GLY A 53 -8.94 3.75 19.65
CA GLY A 53 -8.67 2.46 20.30
C GLY A 53 -8.11 1.40 19.35
N VAL A 54 -7.42 1.83 18.28
CA VAL A 54 -6.87 0.94 17.25
C VAL A 54 -5.35 0.89 17.39
N CYS A 55 -4.75 -0.30 17.37
CA CYS A 55 -3.30 -0.43 17.40
C CYS A 55 -2.63 0.33 16.25
N THR A 56 -1.52 1.02 16.54
CA THR A 56 -0.71 1.77 15.57
C THR A 56 -0.37 0.95 14.32
N LEU A 57 0.03 -0.31 14.48
CA LEU A 57 0.32 -1.21 13.36
C LEU A 57 -0.89 -1.43 12.44
N THR A 58 -2.09 -1.53 13.01
CA THR A 58 -3.34 -1.69 12.26
C THR A 58 -3.64 -0.44 11.43
N ILE A 59 -3.39 0.75 11.99
CA ILE A 59 -3.53 2.02 11.28
C ILE A 59 -2.54 2.10 10.11
N HIS A 60 -1.26 1.75 10.32
CA HIS A 60 -0.26 1.68 9.24
C HIS A 60 -0.67 0.70 8.13
N ARG A 61 -1.24 -0.47 8.47
CA ARG A 61 -1.78 -1.41 7.48
C ARG A 61 -2.88 -0.79 6.63
N TRP A 62 -3.77 0.01 7.23
CA TRP A 62 -4.83 0.70 6.48
C TRP A 62 -4.28 1.80 5.58
N ILE A 63 -3.32 2.59 6.05
CA ILE A 63 -2.64 3.62 5.25
C ILE A 63 -1.95 2.97 4.03
N ASN A 64 -1.21 1.88 4.24
CA ASN A 64 -0.53 1.15 3.15
C ASN A 64 -1.53 0.50 2.18
N ALA A 65 -2.65 -0.02 2.68
CA ALA A 65 -3.71 -0.58 1.86
C ALA A 65 -4.38 0.50 0.99
N PHE A 66 -4.53 1.73 1.51
CA PHE A 66 -5.01 2.88 0.75
C PHE A 66 -3.99 3.30 -0.31
N ALA A 67 -2.71 3.45 0.04
CA ALA A 67 -1.65 3.81 -0.91
C ALA A 67 -1.50 2.78 -2.04
N SER A 68 -1.77 1.50 -1.76
CA SER A 68 -1.75 0.41 -2.74
C SER A 68 -3.03 0.30 -3.58
N GLY A 69 -4.03 1.18 -3.38
CA GLY A 69 -5.32 1.15 -4.08
C GLY A 69 -6.26 -0.01 -3.69
N LYS A 70 -5.92 -0.75 -2.62
CA LYS A 70 -6.71 -1.90 -2.13
C LYS A 70 -7.89 -1.48 -1.25
N MET A 71 -7.81 -0.31 -0.62
CA MET A 71 -8.91 0.31 0.15
C MET A 71 -9.54 1.43 -0.68
N LYS A 72 -10.78 1.24 -1.15
CA LYS A 72 -11.48 2.20 -2.00
C LYS A 72 -12.25 3.23 -1.17
N ILE A 73 -11.60 4.24 -0.59
CA ILE A 73 -12.30 5.26 0.20
C ILE A 73 -13.32 5.96 -0.72
N PRO A 74 -14.65 5.84 -0.49
CA PRO A 74 -15.62 6.61 -1.22
C PRO A 74 -15.25 8.08 -1.09
N PRO A 75 -15.29 8.87 -2.17
CA PRO A 75 -15.26 10.31 -2.03
C PRO A 75 -16.40 10.67 -1.07
N GLU A 76 -16.10 11.47 -0.04
CA GLU A 76 -17.15 12.10 0.74
C GLU A 76 -18.03 12.82 -0.28
N LYS A 77 -19.34 12.66 -0.13
CA LYS A 77 -20.35 13.20 -1.04
C LYS A 77 -20.14 14.72 -1.17
N SER A 78 -19.34 15.15 -2.15
CA SER A 78 -19.51 16.46 -2.75
C SER A 78 -20.80 16.36 -3.56
N ASN A 79 -21.79 17.15 -3.17
CA ASN A 79 -23.08 17.25 -3.86
C ASN A 79 -22.88 17.37 -5.38
N GLY A 80 -23.42 16.42 -6.14
CA GLY A 80 -23.39 16.44 -7.60
C GLY A 80 -23.67 15.06 -8.22
N THR A 81 -24.96 14.76 -8.42
CA THR A 81 -25.61 13.97 -9.51
C THR A 81 -24.76 12.95 -10.29
N SER A 82 -25.15 11.72 -10.60
CA SER A 82 -26.41 10.97 -10.58
C SER A 82 -26.05 9.50 -10.90
N ASP A 83 -26.99 8.62 -10.58
CA ASP A 83 -26.98 7.15 -10.67
C ASP A 83 -26.37 6.53 -11.95
N ILE A 84 -25.75 5.34 -11.82
CA ILE A 84 -25.96 4.16 -12.70
C ILE A 84 -25.33 2.88 -12.08
N LYS A 85 -26.11 1.81 -12.17
CA LYS A 85 -25.95 0.43 -11.66
C LYS A 85 -24.73 -0.36 -12.18
N GLN A 86 -24.22 -1.18 -11.26
CA GLN A 86 -23.39 -2.40 -11.29
C GLN A 86 -23.13 -3.17 -12.62
N ASN A 87 -21.84 -3.50 -12.91
CA ASN A 87 -21.27 -4.87 -12.96
C ASN A 87 -19.70 -4.84 -13.05
N PRO A 88 -18.91 -5.80 -12.50
CA PRO A 88 -17.45 -5.93 -12.68
C PRO A 88 -17.11 -6.90 -13.85
N PRO A 89 -15.85 -7.10 -14.34
CA PRO A 89 -14.57 -6.92 -13.65
C PRO A 89 -13.42 -6.27 -14.46
N ASN A 90 -12.34 -6.01 -13.72
CA ASN A 90 -10.94 -6.13 -14.16
C ASN A 90 -10.21 -4.89 -14.72
N MET A 91 -9.05 -4.64 -14.11
CA MET A 91 -7.90 -3.81 -14.50
C MET A 91 -7.99 -2.27 -14.45
N SER A 92 -7.18 -1.73 -13.54
CA SER A 92 -6.57 -0.40 -13.46
C SER A 92 -7.37 0.83 -13.90
N LYS A 93 -7.88 1.61 -12.93
CA LYS A 93 -8.25 3.01 -13.18
C LYS A 93 -7.18 3.95 -12.64
N LYS A 94 -6.35 4.39 -13.58
CA LYS A 94 -5.61 5.65 -13.60
C LYS A 94 -6.57 6.79 -13.23
N SER A 95 -6.06 7.73 -12.43
CA SER A 95 -6.73 8.94 -11.95
C SER A 95 -7.49 9.68 -13.07
N LEU A 96 -8.75 10.00 -12.81
CA LEU A 96 -9.55 10.94 -13.60
C LEU A 96 -8.82 12.28 -13.66
N LYS A 97 -8.33 12.61 -14.85
CA LYS A 97 -8.02 13.98 -15.28
C LYS A 97 -9.25 14.54 -16.00
N PRO A 98 -9.37 15.87 -16.17
CA PRO A 98 -10.44 16.48 -16.98
C PRO A 98 -10.47 15.77 -18.33
N VAL A 99 -11.66 15.65 -18.94
CA VAL A 99 -11.90 14.95 -20.20
C VAL A 99 -11.04 15.57 -21.33
N GLU A 100 -9.77 15.16 -21.40
CA GLU A 100 -8.94 15.19 -22.60
C GLU A 100 -9.56 14.14 -23.52
N SER A 101 -9.70 14.47 -24.80
CA SER A 101 -10.27 13.53 -25.79
C SER A 101 -9.49 12.20 -25.75
N GLU A 102 -10.13 11.05 -25.97
CA GLU A 102 -9.45 9.74 -26.00
C GLU A 102 -8.20 9.75 -26.90
N ALA A 103 -8.24 10.56 -27.97
CA ALA A 103 -7.11 10.79 -28.87
C ALA A 103 -5.91 11.51 -28.20
N GLU A 104 -6.18 12.49 -27.33
CA GLU A 104 -5.16 13.25 -26.59
C GLU A 104 -4.51 12.39 -25.51
N GLU A 105 -5.29 11.57 -24.79
CA GLU A 105 -4.75 10.62 -23.81
C GLU A 105 -3.87 9.56 -24.50
N LEU A 106 -4.31 9.02 -25.64
CA LEU A 106 -3.50 8.08 -26.43
C LEU A 106 -2.20 8.71 -26.94
N ALA A 107 -2.25 9.97 -27.40
CA ALA A 107 -1.06 10.69 -27.85
C ALA A 107 -0.05 10.87 -26.70
N ARG A 108 -0.53 11.33 -25.55
CA ARG A 108 0.28 11.50 -24.34
C ARG A 108 0.90 10.18 -23.85
N LEU A 109 0.12 9.10 -23.84
CA LEU A 109 0.61 7.78 -23.42
C LEU A 109 1.69 7.26 -24.38
N ARG A 110 1.54 7.48 -25.69
CA ARG A 110 2.56 7.11 -26.67
C ARG A 110 3.85 7.91 -26.49
N GLU A 111 3.74 9.21 -26.21
CA GLU A 111 4.89 10.06 -25.94
C GLU A 111 5.65 9.61 -24.68
N GLU A 112 4.91 9.35 -23.59
CA GLU A 112 5.51 8.85 -22.36
C GLU A 112 6.17 7.47 -22.57
N ASN A 113 5.53 6.56 -23.29
CA ASN A 113 6.11 5.25 -23.62
C ASN A 113 7.40 5.40 -24.45
N LYS A 114 7.41 6.32 -25.41
CA LYS A 114 8.62 6.60 -26.20
C LYS A 114 9.75 7.12 -25.31
N ARG A 115 9.46 8.10 -24.45
CA ARG A 115 10.43 8.66 -23.50
C ARG A 115 10.98 7.59 -22.56
N LEU A 116 10.11 6.76 -22.00
CA LEU A 116 10.51 5.67 -21.10
C LEU A 116 11.36 4.62 -21.82
N ALA A 117 11.02 4.28 -23.06
CA ALA A 117 11.80 3.33 -23.87
C ALA A 117 13.21 3.89 -24.20
N GLU A 118 13.32 5.18 -24.51
CA GLU A 118 14.61 5.84 -24.74
C GLU A 118 15.46 5.88 -23.48
N ALA A 119 14.86 6.18 -22.32
CA ALA A 119 15.54 6.16 -21.03
C ALA A 119 16.02 4.76 -20.65
N LEU A 120 15.19 3.73 -20.86
CA LEU A 120 15.55 2.34 -20.64
C LEU A 120 16.75 1.94 -21.51
N LYS A 121 16.65 2.22 -22.81
CA LYS A 121 17.72 1.96 -23.77
C LYS A 121 19.01 2.62 -23.28
N MET A 122 18.99 3.92 -22.97
CA MET A 122 20.18 4.64 -22.50
C MET A 122 20.79 4.01 -21.24
N ALA A 123 19.96 3.56 -20.28
CA ALA A 123 20.44 2.88 -19.08
C ALA A 123 21.12 1.55 -19.40
N GLU A 124 20.57 0.75 -20.33
CA GLU A 124 21.17 -0.49 -20.81
C GLU A 124 22.53 -0.23 -21.48
N TRP A 125 22.62 0.77 -22.36
CA TRP A 125 23.89 1.18 -22.99
C TRP A 125 24.92 1.65 -21.96
N MET A 126 24.51 2.44 -20.97
CA MET A 126 25.40 2.89 -19.91
C MET A 126 25.93 1.72 -19.06
N ASN A 127 25.09 0.74 -18.75
CA ASN A 127 25.50 -0.45 -18.03
C ASN A 127 26.48 -1.29 -18.86
N HIS A 128 26.17 -1.49 -20.15
CA HIS A 128 27.07 -2.20 -21.06
C HIS A 128 28.43 -1.51 -21.19
N ALA A 129 28.45 -0.18 -21.32
CA ALA A 129 29.70 0.59 -21.38
C ALA A 129 30.52 0.44 -20.09
N LYS A 130 29.88 0.48 -18.92
CA LYS A 130 30.56 0.21 -17.64
C LYS A 130 31.17 -1.18 -17.60
N ASP A 131 30.45 -2.18 -18.09
CA ASP A 131 30.95 -3.55 -18.12
C ASP A 131 32.18 -3.70 -19.01
N VAL A 132 32.16 -3.08 -20.20
CA VAL A 132 33.30 -3.05 -21.13
C VAL A 132 34.50 -2.35 -20.50
N MET A 133 34.30 -1.21 -19.83
CA MET A 133 35.39 -0.50 -19.13
C MET A 133 36.02 -1.36 -18.03
N ILE A 134 35.21 -2.14 -17.30
CA ILE A 134 35.71 -3.06 -16.29
C ILE A 134 36.54 -4.18 -16.97
N ASP A 135 36.06 -4.75 -18.08
CA ASP A 135 36.78 -5.78 -18.84
C ASP A 135 38.14 -5.29 -19.32
N GLU A 136 38.20 -4.07 -19.88
CA GLU A 136 39.44 -3.44 -20.33
C GLU A 136 40.42 -3.17 -19.17
N ALA A 137 39.90 -2.72 -18.02
CA ALA A 137 40.71 -2.48 -16.84
C ALA A 137 41.28 -3.79 -16.27
N GLU A 138 40.46 -4.83 -16.11
CA GLU A 138 40.90 -6.15 -15.65
C GLU A 138 41.94 -6.75 -16.60
N LYS A 139 41.74 -6.60 -17.92
CA LYS A 139 42.68 -7.09 -18.94
C LYS A 139 44.02 -6.34 -18.90
N THR A 140 44.01 -5.03 -18.69
CA THR A 140 45.21 -4.18 -18.72
C THR A 140 46.02 -4.31 -17.44
N PHE A 141 45.36 -4.19 -16.28
CA PHE A 141 46.03 -4.16 -14.98
C PHE A 141 46.19 -5.54 -14.34
N LYS A 142 45.54 -6.59 -14.88
CA LYS A 142 45.57 -7.96 -14.35
C LYS A 142 45.11 -8.08 -12.89
N ILE A 143 44.30 -7.14 -12.43
CA ILE A 143 43.69 -7.12 -11.09
C ILE A 143 42.21 -7.44 -11.27
N PRO A 144 41.65 -8.43 -10.55
CA PRO A 144 40.22 -8.71 -10.60
C PRO A 144 39.44 -7.62 -9.86
N ILE A 145 38.50 -6.96 -10.55
CA ILE A 145 37.63 -5.92 -10.00
C ILE A 145 36.27 -6.52 -9.62
N ARG A 146 35.75 -7.45 -10.43
CA ARG A 146 34.50 -8.16 -10.14
C ARG A 146 34.72 -9.29 -9.12
N LYS A 147 33.74 -9.49 -8.24
CA LYS A 147 33.71 -10.65 -7.34
C LYS A 147 33.51 -11.94 -8.14
N LYS A 148 34.35 -12.95 -7.93
CA LYS A 148 34.13 -14.29 -8.50
C LYS A 148 32.99 -14.98 -7.75
N SER A 149 31.95 -15.40 -8.47
CA SER A 149 30.85 -16.20 -7.91
C SER A 149 31.36 -17.61 -7.59
N GLY A 150 31.80 -17.82 -6.35
CA GLY A 150 32.26 -19.13 -5.90
C GLY A 150 33.28 -19.05 -4.77
N ALA A 151 32.84 -18.69 -3.57
CA ALA A 151 33.48 -19.21 -2.38
C ALA A 151 32.86 -20.59 -2.14
N LYS A 152 33.63 -21.66 -2.34
CA LYS A 152 33.26 -22.99 -1.81
C LYS A 152 33.17 -22.84 -0.29
N GLN A 153 31.97 -22.94 0.26
CA GLN A 153 31.76 -23.17 1.69
C GLN A 153 31.99 -24.64 2.01
#